data_AF-A0A8C2VW35-F1
#
_entry.id   AF-A0A8C2VW35-F1
#
_cell.length_a   1.000
_cell.length_b   1.000
_cell.length_c   1.000
_cell.angle_alpha   90.00
_cell.angle_beta   90.00
_cell.angle_gamma   90.00
#
_symmetry.space_group_name_H-M   'P 1'
#
loop_
_entity.id
_entity.type
_entity.pdbx_description
1 polymer ?
#
loop_
_entity_poly.entity_id
_entity_poly.type
_entity_poly.pdbx_seq_one_letter_code
_entity_poly.pdbx_strand_id
1 'polypeptide(L)'
;MKLLTRAGSFSRFYSLKVAPRVKATAAPAGVPPHPQDLETTKGASSFKITRGIEAVGGQLSVTATRENLAYTVECLRDDVEILMEFLLNVTTAPEFRRWEVADLQPQLRIDKTVAFQNPQTRVIENLHAAAYRNALANSLYCPDY
;
A
#
# COMPACT_ATOMS: atom_id res chain seq x y z
N MET A 1 -14.34 -3.53 -8.04
CA MET A 1 -12.90 -3.88 -8.01
C MET A 1 -12.60 -4.75 -9.23
N LYS A 2 -11.51 -4.51 -9.95
CA LYS A 2 -11.07 -5.41 -11.03
C LYS A 2 -9.92 -6.24 -10.48
N LEU A 3 -10.13 -7.56 -10.41
CA LEU A 3 -9.10 -8.51 -10.03
C LEU A 3 -8.41 -8.96 -11.31
N LEU A 4 -7.13 -8.59 -11.48
CA LEU A 4 -6.32 -9.09 -12.59
C LEU A 4 -5.47 -10.25 -12.10
N THR A 5 -5.75 -11.43 -12.63
CA THR A 5 -4.94 -12.64 -12.44
C THR A 5 -4.02 -12.80 -13.63
N ARG A 6 -2.70 -12.61 -13.44
CA ARG A 6 -1.72 -12.83 -14.51
C ARG A 6 -1.20 -14.27 -14.42
N ALA A 7 -1.92 -15.21 -15.04
CA ALA A 7 -1.50 -16.61 -15.11
C ALA A 7 -0.69 -16.85 -16.40
N GLY A 8 0.63 -17.00 -16.29
CA GLY A 8 1.40 -17.62 -17.37
C GLY A 8 1.05 -19.11 -17.42
N SER A 9 0.75 -19.66 -18.60
CA SER A 9 0.20 -21.01 -18.82
C SER A 9 1.00 -22.20 -18.24
N PHE A 10 2.17 -21.95 -17.63
CA PHE A 10 3.03 -22.94 -16.97
C PHE A 10 3.57 -22.51 -15.59
N SER A 11 3.11 -21.39 -15.03
CA SER A 11 3.61 -20.87 -13.76
C SER A 11 2.80 -21.43 -12.57
N ARG A 12 3.49 -22.03 -11.60
CA ARG A 12 2.88 -22.35 -10.28
C ARG A 12 2.66 -21.12 -9.40
N PHE A 13 3.27 -19.99 -9.77
CA PHE A 13 3.14 -18.72 -9.07
C PHE A 13 2.08 -17.85 -9.72
N TYR A 14 1.15 -17.36 -8.90
CA TYR A 14 0.07 -16.46 -9.26
C TYR A 14 0.26 -15.11 -8.56
N SER A 15 0.04 -14.03 -9.32
CA SER A 15 0.01 -12.66 -8.79
C SER A 15 -1.40 -12.13 -8.88
N LEU A 16 -2.01 -11.89 -7.72
CA LEU A 16 -3.33 -11.27 -7.56
C LEU A 16 -3.13 -9.78 -7.39
N LYS A 17 -3.73 -8.96 -8.27
CA LYS A 17 -3.66 -7.50 -8.15
C LYS A 17 -5.04 -6.89 -7.95
N VAL A 18 -5.19 -6.12 -6.88
CA VAL A 18 -6.38 -5.29 -6.63
C VAL A 18 -5.94 -3.83 -6.64
N ALA A 19 -6.52 -3.05 -7.54
CA ALA A 19 -6.28 -1.61 -7.61
C ALA A 19 -7.58 -0.83 -7.37
N PRO A 20 -7.85 -0.36 -6.14
CA PRO A 20 -8.95 0.55 -5.89
C PRO A 20 -8.70 1.87 -6.64
N ARG A 21 -9.76 2.44 -7.22
CA ARG A 21 -9.72 3.81 -7.74
C ARG A 21 -9.74 4.75 -6.55
N VAL A 22 -8.58 5.18 -6.08
CA VAL A 22 -8.46 6.21 -5.05
C VAL A 22 -8.50 7.56 -5.75
N LYS A 23 -9.56 8.34 -5.50
CA LYS A 23 -9.61 9.73 -5.95
C LYS A 23 -8.84 10.54 -4.92
N ALA A 24 -7.71 11.15 -5.31
CA ALA A 24 -6.96 12.08 -4.48
C ALA A 24 -7.77 13.37 -4.26
N THR A 25 -8.87 13.28 -3.51
CA THR A 25 -9.70 14.43 -3.14
C THR A 25 -10.34 14.13 -1.79
N ALA A 26 -9.79 14.76 -0.75
CA ALA A 26 -10.28 14.79 0.63
C ALA A 26 -10.25 13.47 1.44
N ALA A 27 -9.04 13.02 1.80
CA ALA A 27 -8.77 12.31 3.05
C ALA A 27 -7.56 12.99 3.70
N PRO A 28 -7.47 13.07 5.05
CA PRO A 28 -6.42 13.84 5.72
C PRO A 28 -5.06 13.35 5.22
N ALA A 29 -4.19 14.30 4.88
CA ALA A 29 -2.87 14.07 4.29
C ALA A 29 -2.13 12.97 5.07
N GLY A 30 -2.03 11.78 4.46
CA GLY A 30 -1.55 10.58 5.11
C GLY A 30 -0.99 9.65 4.06
N VAL A 31 0.26 9.26 4.29
CA VAL A 31 1.18 8.54 3.43
C VAL A 31 0.53 7.35 2.71
N PRO A 32 0.84 7.14 1.41
CA PRO A 32 0.57 5.86 0.78
C PRO A 32 1.33 4.77 1.57
N PRO A 33 0.65 3.77 2.16
CA PRO A 33 1.28 2.85 3.11
C PRO A 33 2.47 2.16 2.45
N HIS A 34 3.61 2.14 3.16
CA HIS A 34 4.74 1.32 2.76
C HIS A 34 4.28 -0.15 2.79
N PRO A 35 4.81 -1.05 1.94
CA PRO A 35 4.42 -2.48 1.93
C PRO A 35 4.48 -3.17 3.30
N GLN A 36 5.20 -2.59 4.26
CA GLN A 36 5.45 -3.12 5.59
C GLN A 36 4.49 -2.57 6.66
N ASP A 37 3.71 -1.52 6.35
CA ASP A 37 2.76 -0.89 7.28
C ASP A 37 1.37 -1.53 7.11
N LEU A 38 1.32 -2.85 7.23
CA LEU A 38 0.06 -3.57 7.09
C LEU A 38 -0.80 -3.35 8.33
N GLU A 39 -1.64 -2.32 8.27
CA GLU A 39 -2.51 -1.94 9.38
C GLU A 39 -3.58 -2.99 9.67
N THR A 40 -3.94 -3.06 10.96
CA THR A 40 -4.96 -3.97 11.48
C THR A 40 -6.27 -3.84 10.66
N THR A 41 -6.93 -4.97 10.41
CA THR A 41 -8.27 -5.00 9.79
C THR A 41 -9.29 -5.39 10.85
N LYS A 42 -10.57 -5.12 10.60
CA LYS A 42 -11.65 -5.49 11.54
C LYS A 42 -11.67 -6.99 11.90
N GLY A 43 -11.18 -7.86 11.02
CA GLY A 43 -11.17 -9.31 11.19
C GLY A 43 -9.82 -9.92 11.59
N ALA A 44 -8.72 -9.19 11.46
CA ALA A 44 -7.37 -9.71 11.70
C ALA A 44 -6.37 -8.59 12.04
N SER A 45 -5.55 -8.83 13.07
CA SER A 45 -4.41 -7.96 13.39
C SER A 45 -3.34 -8.02 12.29
N SER A 46 -2.53 -6.96 12.20
CA SER A 46 -1.34 -6.92 11.34
C SER A 46 -0.51 -8.22 11.43
N PHE A 47 -0.21 -8.65 12.66
CA PHE A 47 0.51 -9.90 12.93
C PHE A 47 -0.16 -11.15 12.33
N LYS A 48 -1.49 -11.28 12.48
CA LYS A 48 -2.22 -12.44 11.94
C LYS A 48 -2.17 -12.46 10.42
N ILE A 49 -2.24 -11.29 9.78
CA ILE A 49 -2.19 -11.19 8.32
C ILE A 49 -0.78 -11.53 7.83
N THR A 50 0.26 -10.88 8.37
CA THR A 50 1.65 -11.14 7.97
C THR A 50 2.02 -12.61 8.18
N ARG A 51 1.71 -13.15 9.38
CA ARG A 51 2.03 -14.55 9.69
C ARG A 51 1.21 -15.54 8.87
N GLY A 52 -0.06 -15.23 8.58
CA GLY A 52 -0.91 -16.06 7.73
C GLY A 52 -0.41 -16.15 6.30
N ILE A 53 0.06 -15.02 5.75
CA ILE A 53 0.64 -14.95 4.40
C ILE A 53 1.98 -15.69 4.34
N GLU A 54 2.86 -15.48 5.32
CA GLU A 54 4.18 -16.13 5.39
C GLU A 54 4.08 -17.65 5.61
N ALA A 55 3.12 -18.13 6.41
CA ALA A 55 2.95 -19.56 6.67
C ALA A 55 2.67 -20.36 5.39
N VAL A 56 2.09 -19.69 4.40
CA VAL A 56 1.75 -20.23 3.08
C VAL A 56 2.89 -19.98 2.06
N GLY A 57 3.92 -19.22 2.44
CA GLY A 57 5.00 -18.80 1.54
C GLY A 57 4.55 -17.76 0.52
N GLY A 58 3.46 -17.05 0.80
CA GLY A 58 3.02 -15.92 -0.02
C GLY A 58 3.75 -14.63 0.35
N GLN A 59 3.69 -13.65 -0.55
CA GLN A 59 4.20 -12.30 -0.31
C GLN A 59 3.14 -11.28 -0.68
N LEU A 60 2.84 -10.35 0.23
CA LEU A 60 1.99 -9.21 -0.03
C LEU A 60 2.87 -7.96 -0.20
N SER A 61 2.64 -7.23 -1.28
CA SER A 61 3.26 -5.94 -1.53
C SER A 61 2.22 -4.90 -1.90
N VAL A 62 2.44 -3.68 -1.41
CA VAL A 62 1.56 -2.53 -1.68
C VAL A 62 2.35 -1.52 -2.48
N THR A 63 1.83 -1.11 -3.62
CA THR A 63 2.42 -0.04 -4.43
C THR A 63 1.40 1.05 -4.59
N ALA A 64 1.78 2.26 -4.19
CA ALA A 64 0.90 3.41 -4.29
C ALA A 64 1.57 4.54 -5.06
N THR A 65 0.80 5.09 -6.00
CA THR A 65 1.14 6.24 -6.83
C THR A 65 0.07 7.31 -6.65
N ARG A 66 0.24 8.48 -7.28
CA ARG A 66 -0.69 9.62 -7.16
C ARG A 66 -2.13 9.29 -7.58
N GLU A 67 -2.29 8.34 -8.50
CA GLU A 67 -3.60 8.01 -9.08
C GLU A 67 -4.06 6.60 -8.75
N ASN A 68 -3.13 5.68 -8.47
CA ASN A 68 -3.41 4.28 -8.32
C ASN A 68 -2.79 3.77 -7.04
N LEU A 69 -3.58 3.03 -6.27
CA LEU A 69 -3.08 2.20 -5.19
C LEU A 69 -3.30 0.75 -5.61
N ALA A 70 -2.29 -0.10 -5.50
CA ALA A 70 -2.32 -1.48 -5.94
C ALA A 70 -1.79 -2.39 -4.83
N TYR A 71 -2.65 -3.30 -4.37
CA TYR A 71 -2.27 -4.41 -3.50
C TYR A 71 -1.98 -5.61 -4.39
N THR A 72 -0.80 -6.20 -4.24
CA THR A 72 -0.37 -7.35 -5.03
C THR A 72 0.05 -8.47 -4.11
N VAL A 73 -0.57 -9.64 -4.27
CA VAL A 73 -0.23 -10.85 -3.52
C VAL A 73 0.34 -11.87 -4.47
N GLU A 74 1.53 -12.37 -4.15
CA GLU A 74 2.21 -13.43 -4.86
C GLU A 74 2.11 -14.72 -4.04
N CYS A 75 1.65 -15.80 -4.67
CA CYS A 75 1.44 -17.07 -3.98
C CYS A 75 1.46 -18.26 -4.94
N LEU A 76 1.54 -19.46 -4.37
CA LEU A 76 1.35 -20.70 -5.10
C LEU A 76 -0.13 -20.90 -5.43
N ARG A 77 -0.41 -21.58 -6.55
CA ARG A 77 -1.78 -21.81 -7.05
C ARG A 77 -2.72 -22.42 -6.01
N ASP A 78 -2.21 -23.34 -5.20
CA ASP A 78 -3.00 -24.15 -4.29
C ASP A 78 -3.58 -23.32 -3.12
N ASP A 79 -2.94 -22.20 -2.79
CA ASP A 79 -3.31 -21.37 -1.64
C ASP A 79 -3.93 -20.01 -2.02
N VAL A 80 -4.25 -19.82 -3.30
CA VAL A 80 -4.84 -18.59 -3.84
C VAL A 80 -6.12 -18.20 -3.10
N GLU A 81 -6.96 -19.17 -2.72
CA GLU A 81 -8.23 -18.91 -2.01
C GLU A 81 -8.01 -18.33 -0.61
N ILE A 82 -7.03 -18.85 0.12
CA ILE A 82 -6.68 -18.39 1.47
C ILE A 82 -6.18 -16.94 1.42
N LEU A 83 -5.27 -16.66 0.49
CA LEU A 83 -4.68 -15.33 0.31
C LEU A 83 -5.65 -14.31 -0.26
N MET A 84 -6.66 -14.76 -1.03
CA MET A 84 -7.75 -13.91 -1.48
C MET A 84 -8.55 -13.34 -0.31
N GLU A 85 -8.80 -14.12 0.74
CA GLU A 85 -9.51 -13.66 1.93
C GLU A 85 -8.73 -12.55 2.65
N PHE A 86 -7.41 -12.76 2.83
CA PHE A 86 -6.53 -11.73 3.39
C PHE A 86 -6.52 -10.45 2.55
N LEU A 87 -6.41 -10.58 1.22
CA LEU A 87 -6.44 -9.44 0.30
C LEU A 87 -7.78 -8.68 0.37
N LEU A 88 -8.90 -9.40 0.49
CA LEU A 88 -10.22 -8.81 0.62
C LEU A 88 -10.35 -8.05 1.95
N ASN A 89 -9.88 -8.62 3.06
CA ASN A 89 -9.94 -7.97 4.37
C ASN A 89 -9.12 -6.68 4.41
N VAL A 90 -7.89 -6.71 3.86
CA VAL A 90 -7.00 -5.53 3.79
C VAL A 90 -7.59 -4.43 2.89
N THR A 91 -8.29 -4.79 1.81
CA THR A 91 -8.82 -3.81 0.85
C THR A 91 -10.19 -3.25 1.21
N THR A 92 -11.02 -3.99 1.95
CA THR A 92 -12.43 -3.61 2.21
C THR A 92 -12.65 -3.04 3.60
N ALA A 93 -11.88 -3.47 4.60
CA ALA A 93 -12.11 -3.08 5.99
C ALA A 93 -10.79 -2.81 6.76
N PRO A 94 -9.95 -1.86 6.30
CA PRO A 94 -8.84 -1.39 7.10
C PRO A 94 -9.36 -0.67 8.35
N GLU A 95 -8.73 -0.92 9.50
CA GLU A 95 -9.07 -0.30 10.78
C GLU A 95 -7.81 0.32 11.39
N PHE A 96 -7.75 1.65 11.45
CA PHE A 96 -6.61 2.37 11.99
C PHE A 96 -6.84 2.68 13.47
N ARG A 97 -6.10 2.03 14.36
CA ARG A 97 -6.18 2.30 15.79
C ARG A 97 -5.32 3.51 16.15
N ARG A 98 -5.77 4.33 17.09
CA ARG A 98 -5.10 5.60 17.42
C ARG A 98 -3.64 5.43 17.83
N TRP A 99 -3.33 4.35 18.56
CA TRP A 99 -1.97 4.05 18.98
C TRP A 99 -1.11 3.54 17.82
N GLU A 100 -1.65 2.74 16.91
CA GLU A 100 -0.93 2.28 15.71
C GLU A 100 -0.53 3.48 14.83
N VAL A 101 -1.46 4.42 14.63
CA VAL A 101 -1.17 5.67 13.89
C VAL A 101 -0.12 6.52 14.59
N ALA A 102 -0.17 6.61 15.93
CA ALA A 102 0.80 7.38 16.70
C ALA A 102 2.21 6.74 16.64
N ASP A 103 2.30 5.41 16.65
CA ASP A 103 3.56 4.67 16.58
C ASP A 103 4.19 4.74 15.18
N LEU A 104 3.38 4.85 14.12
CA LEU A 104 3.86 5.02 12.74
C LEU A 104 4.40 6.43 12.46
N GLN A 105 3.88 7.46 13.13
CA GLN A 105 4.26 8.85 12.87
C GLN A 105 5.77 9.14 12.93
N PRO A 106 6.56 8.65 13.91
CA PRO A 106 8.01 8.82 13.90
C PRO A 106 8.71 8.08 12.75
N GLN A 107 8.25 6.89 12.38
CA GLN A 107 8.81 6.13 11.26
C GLN A 107 8.60 6.86 9.93
N LEU A 108 7.38 7.38 9.72
CA LEU A 108 7.05 8.15 8.51
C LEU A 108 7.94 9.40 8.34
N ARG A 109 8.33 10.06 9.44
CA ARG A 109 9.27 11.19 9.38
C ARG A 109 10.65 10.75 8.92
N ILE A 110 11.15 9.61 9.42
CA ILE A 110 12.43 9.05 9.01
C ILE A 110 12.37 8.66 7.52
N ASP A 111 11.35 7.91 7.11
CA ASP A 111 11.18 7.46 5.72
C ASP A 111 11.10 8.64 4.75
N LYS A 112 10.39 9.69 5.13
CA LYS A 112 10.38 10.95 4.39
C LYS A 112 11.79 11.51 4.23
N THR A 113 12.55 11.65 5.32
CA THR A 113 13.92 12.20 5.24
C THR A 113 14.82 11.34 4.36
N VAL A 114 14.72 10.01 4.45
CA VAL A 114 15.48 9.06 3.62
C VAL A 114 15.08 9.18 2.15
N ALA A 115 13.78 9.28 1.84
CA ALA A 115 13.31 9.45 0.48
C ALA A 115 13.81 10.76 -0.16
N PHE A 116 13.87 11.85 0.62
CA PHE A 116 14.37 13.15 0.17
C PHE A 116 15.90 13.25 0.11
N GLN A 117 16.65 12.28 0.64
CA GLN A 117 18.10 12.18 0.37
C GLN A 117 18.37 11.90 -1.11
N ASN A 118 17.46 11.21 -1.80
CA ASN A 118 17.56 11.02 -3.24
C ASN A 118 17.14 12.32 -3.98
N PRO A 119 18.06 12.99 -4.70
CA PRO A 119 17.75 14.24 -5.39
C PRO A 119 16.72 14.06 -6.51
N GLN A 120 16.64 12.88 -7.13
CA GLN A 120 15.68 12.60 -8.21
C GLN A 120 14.24 12.68 -7.69
N THR A 121 13.97 12.05 -6.55
CA THR A 121 12.67 12.12 -5.88
C THR A 121 12.28 13.56 -5.58
N ARG A 122 13.22 14.35 -5.03
CA ARG A 122 12.97 15.75 -4.67
C ARG A 122 12.65 16.63 -5.89
N VAL A 123 13.35 16.43 -7.00
CA VAL A 123 13.10 17.17 -8.25
C VAL A 123 11.72 16.82 -8.82
N ILE A 124 11.35 15.54 -8.85
CA ILE A 124 10.04 15.10 -9.37
C ILE A 124 8.89 15.64 -8.52
N GLU A 125 9.02 15.64 -7.19
CA GLU A 125 8.01 16.19 -6.29
C GLU A 125 7.84 17.72 -6.48
N ASN A 126 8.95 18.47 -6.56
CA ASN A 126 8.91 19.91 -6.81
C ASN A 126 8.33 20.25 -8.18
N LEU A 127 8.64 19.46 -9.20
CA LEU A 127 8.10 19.63 -10.54
C LEU A 127 6.58 19.45 -10.57
N HIS A 128 6.05 18.44 -9.87
CA HIS A 128 4.60 18.25 -9.77
C HIS A 128 3.94 19.42 -9.03
N ALA A 129 4.55 19.90 -7.94
CA ALA A 129 4.05 21.06 -7.19
C ALA A 129 4.05 22.36 -8.01
N ALA A 130 5.03 22.55 -8.89
CA ALA A 130 5.10 23.73 -9.76
C ALA A 130 4.21 23.63 -11.01
N ALA A 131 4.05 22.42 -11.56
CA ALA A 131 3.30 22.20 -12.80
C ALA A 131 1.78 22.20 -12.59
N TYR A 132 1.31 21.75 -11.41
CA TYR A 132 -0.11 21.59 -11.11
C TYR A 132 -0.54 22.53 -9.99
N ARG A 133 -1.81 22.95 -10.01
CA ARG A 133 -2.37 23.88 -9.01
C ARG A 133 -3.14 23.18 -7.88
N ASN A 134 -3.63 21.96 -8.12
CA ASN A 134 -4.59 21.26 -7.25
C ASN A 134 -4.14 19.80 -6.97
N ALA A 135 -5.00 18.80 -7.21
CA ALA A 135 -4.85 17.41 -6.75
C ALA A 135 -3.48 16.75 -7.06
N LEU A 136 -2.96 16.92 -8.28
CA LEU A 136 -1.67 16.35 -8.69
C LEU A 136 -0.45 17.11 -8.15
N ALA A 137 -0.66 18.33 -7.64
CA ALA A 137 0.37 19.15 -7.02
C ALA A 137 0.72 18.67 -5.61
N ASN A 138 -0.17 17.90 -4.98
CA ASN A 138 0.06 17.35 -3.66
C ASN A 138 1.22 16.35 -3.71
N SER A 139 2.09 16.44 -2.70
CA SER A 139 3.19 15.48 -2.55
C SER A 139 2.65 14.10 -2.20
N LEU A 140 3.39 13.07 -2.59
CA LEU A 140 3.17 11.70 -2.13
C LEU A 140 3.57 11.52 -0.66
N TYR A 141 4.39 12.41 -0.10
CA TYR A 141 4.90 12.32 1.26
C TYR A 141 4.09 13.18 2.23
N CYS A 142 4.12 12.79 3.52
CA CYS A 142 3.42 13.52 4.58
C CYS A 142 3.96 14.96 4.72
N PRO A 143 3.10 15.98 4.87
CA PRO A 143 3.54 17.31 5.29
C PRO A 143 4.12 17.30 6.71
N ASP A 144 4.83 18.37 7.09
CA ASP A 144 5.48 18.48 8.41
C ASP A 144 4.59 19.09 9.51
N TYR A 145 3.34 19.45 9.19
CA TYR A 145 2.40 20.14 10.09
C TYR A 145 1.36 19.21 10.71
#